data_AF-A0A7C2F0W5-F1
#
_entry.id   AF-A0A7C2F0W5-F1
#
_cell.length_a   1.000
_cell.length_b   1.000
_cell.length_c   1.000
_cell.angle_alpha   90.00
_cell.angle_beta   90.00
_cell.angle_gamma   90.00
#
_symmetry.space_group_name_H-M   'P 1'
#
loop_
_entity.id
_entity.type
_entity.pdbx_description
1 polymer ?
#
loop_
_entity_poly.entity_id
_entity_poly.type
_entity_poly.pdbx_seq_one_letter_code
_entity_poly.pdbx_strand_id
1 'polypeptide(L)'
;MALLDKAKSLAGTLGKTAQKGATRAKLELEIRNLEGKLKQEYAQLGRVVYTQLKAGESVSASHPDIAASVRAIDDLQTELEETRQAIANLGSEDEGAAEGAATGSES
;
A
#
# COMPACT_ATOMS: atom_id res chain seq x y z
N MET A 1 -23.84 -24.28 -27.29
CA MET A 1 -22.67 -23.36 -27.35
C MET A 1 -22.81 -22.22 -26.34
N ALA A 2 -23.85 -21.37 -26.39
CA ALA A 2 -24.00 -20.19 -25.52
C ALA A 2 -23.92 -20.42 -23.98
N LEU A 3 -24.37 -21.56 -23.46
CA LEU A 3 -24.33 -21.88 -22.03
C LEU A 3 -22.90 -22.20 -21.54
N LEU A 4 -22.09 -22.82 -22.41
CA LEU A 4 -20.69 -23.16 -22.15
C LEU A 4 -19.80 -21.91 -22.20
N ASP A 5 -20.09 -20.98 -23.12
CA ASP A 5 -19.40 -19.70 -23.22
C ASP A 5 -19.70 -18.79 -22.01
N LYS A 6 -20.95 -18.76 -21.54
CA LYS A 6 -21.31 -18.07 -20.29
C LYS A 6 -20.61 -18.67 -19.07
N ALA A 7 -20.57 -20.00 -18.95
CA ALA A 7 -19.85 -20.65 -17.85
C ALA A 7 -18.34 -20.35 -17.87
N LYS A 8 -17.72 -20.33 -19.06
CA LYS A 8 -16.29 -20.00 -19.23
C LYS A 8 -15.99 -18.53 -18.92
N SER A 9 -16.86 -17.62 -19.34
CA SER A 9 -16.77 -16.19 -19.01
C SER A 9 -16.88 -15.96 -17.50
N LEU A 10 -17.88 -16.56 -16.84
CA LEU A 10 -18.08 -16.45 -15.38
C LEU A 10 -16.92 -17.04 -14.57
N ALA A 11 -16.36 -18.17 -15.01
CA ALA A 11 -15.17 -18.73 -14.37
C ALA A 11 -13.96 -17.81 -14.53
N GLY A 12 -13.80 -17.17 -15.69
CA GLY A 12 -12.74 -16.20 -15.96
C GLY A 12 -12.86 -14.93 -15.13
N THR A 13 -14.07 -14.39 -14.96
CA THR A 13 -14.31 -13.22 -14.09
C THR A 13 -14.10 -13.56 -12.62
N LEU A 14 -14.63 -14.70 -12.16
CA LEU A 14 -14.43 -15.15 -10.78
C LEU A 14 -12.94 -15.33 -10.43
N GLY A 15 -12.15 -15.91 -11.34
CA GLY A 15 -10.70 -16.05 -11.17
C GLY A 15 -9.99 -14.71 -11.03
N LYS A 16 -10.32 -13.73 -11.88
CA LYS A 16 -9.75 -12.38 -11.82
C LYS A 16 -10.14 -11.65 -10.53
N THR A 17 -11.40 -11.74 -10.10
CA THR A 17 -11.86 -11.12 -8.85
C THR A 17 -11.19 -11.76 -7.64
N ALA A 18 -11.07 -13.09 -7.60
CA ALA A 18 -10.36 -13.78 -6.52
C ALA A 18 -8.88 -13.39 -6.46
N GLN A 19 -8.21 -13.30 -7.62
CA GLN A 19 -6.82 -12.87 -7.69
C GLN A 19 -6.63 -11.41 -7.24
N LYS A 20 -7.50 -10.49 -7.69
CA LYS A 20 -7.50 -9.09 -7.21
C LYS A 20 -7.71 -9.01 -5.69
N GLY A 21 -8.66 -9.79 -5.15
CA GLY A 21 -8.93 -9.86 -3.72
C GLY A 21 -7.72 -10.34 -2.92
N ALA A 22 -7.03 -11.38 -3.39
CA ALA A 22 -5.80 -11.87 -2.77
C ALA A 22 -4.67 -10.84 -2.81
N THR A 23 -4.46 -10.18 -3.95
CA THR A 23 -3.45 -9.11 -4.08
C THR A 23 -3.76 -7.94 -3.15
N ARG A 24 -5.01 -7.50 -3.08
CA ARG A 24 -5.45 -6.42 -2.18
C ARG A 24 -5.21 -6.79 -0.71
N ALA A 25 -5.58 -8.00 -0.29
CA ALA A 25 -5.35 -8.47 1.07
C ALA A 25 -3.85 -8.52 1.42
N LYS A 26 -3.00 -8.90 0.46
CA LYS A 26 -1.54 -8.87 0.63
C LYS A 26 -1.04 -7.44 0.87
N LEU A 27 -1.44 -6.49 0.04
CA LEU A 27 -1.04 -5.08 0.18
C LEU A 27 -1.58 -4.47 1.49
N GLU A 28 -2.79 -4.81 1.92
CA GLU A 28 -3.33 -4.38 3.22
C GLU A 28 -2.56 -4.94 4.43
N LEU A 29 -2.02 -6.16 4.32
CA LEU A 29 -1.11 -6.70 5.33
C LEU A 29 0.23 -5.98 5.32
N GLU A 30 0.74 -5.64 4.13
CA GLU A 30 1.98 -4.89 3.95
C GLU A 30 1.88 -3.48 4.56
N ILE A 31 0.79 -2.76 4.31
CA ILE A 31 0.51 -1.46 4.96
C ILE A 31 0.55 -1.60 6.49
N ARG A 32 -0.16 -2.59 7.05
CA ARG A 32 -0.16 -2.81 8.51
C ARG A 32 1.23 -3.10 9.07
N ASN A 33 2.05 -3.84 8.32
CA ASN A 33 3.43 -4.10 8.69
C ASN A 33 4.28 -2.81 8.64
N LEU A 34 4.16 -2.01 7.58
CA LEU A 34 4.86 -0.73 7.44
C LEU A 34 4.46 0.26 8.53
N GLU A 35 3.16 0.38 8.85
CA GLU A 35 2.67 1.18 9.98
C GLU A 35 3.26 0.71 11.31
N GLY A 36 3.39 -0.61 11.49
CA GLY A 36 4.05 -1.21 12.65
C GLY A 36 5.52 -0.81 12.77
N LYS A 37 6.29 -0.91 11.68
CA LYS A 37 7.69 -0.47 11.63
C LYS A 37 7.83 1.03 11.90
N LEU A 38 6.99 1.84 11.27
CA LEU A 38 6.99 3.29 11.43
C LEU A 38 6.71 3.71 12.89
N LYS A 39 5.77 3.03 13.56
CA LYS A 39 5.55 3.21 15.00
C LYS A 39 6.78 2.85 15.84
N GLN A 40 7.50 1.79 15.47
CA GLN A 40 8.72 1.39 16.17
C GLN A 40 9.83 2.42 15.99
N GLU A 41 10.03 2.94 14.77
CA GLU A 41 11.04 3.97 14.48
C GLU A 41 10.75 5.27 15.21
N TYR A 42 9.49 5.73 15.26
CA TYR A 42 9.12 6.89 16.07
C TYR A 42 9.39 6.68 17.56
N ALA A 43 9.11 5.48 18.08
CA ALA A 43 9.40 5.16 19.47
C ALA A 43 10.91 5.15 19.74
N GLN A 44 11.70 4.63 18.80
CA GLN A 44 13.16 4.61 18.88
C GLN A 44 13.75 6.03 18.85
N LEU A 45 13.32 6.84 17.89
CA LEU A 45 13.69 8.26 17.79
C LEU A 45 13.36 9.00 19.09
N GLY A 46 12.15 8.82 19.61
CA GLY A 46 11.72 9.42 20.88
C GLY A 46 12.60 9.01 22.07
N ARG A 47 13.02 7.74 22.14
CA ARG A 47 13.95 7.25 23.19
C ARG A 47 15.33 7.89 23.08
N VAL A 48 15.87 8.00 21.87
CA VAL A 48 17.18 8.62 21.63
C VAL A 48 17.15 10.09 22.04
N VAL A 49 16.15 10.83 21.55
CA VAL A 49 15.96 12.25 21.87
C VAL A 49 15.77 12.47 23.37
N TYR A 50 14.91 11.67 24.02
CA TYR A 50 14.71 11.75 25.46
C TYR A 50 16.00 11.49 26.25
N THR A 51 16.81 10.52 25.82
CA THR A 51 18.06 10.17 26.49
C THR A 51 19.07 11.31 26.42
N GLN A 52 19.22 11.95 25.25
CA GLN A 52 20.08 13.12 25.07
C GLN A 52 19.62 14.30 25.96
N LEU A 53 18.32 14.61 25.93
CA LEU A 53 17.76 15.69 26.77
C LEU A 53 17.98 15.42 28.27
N LYS A 54 17.78 14.18 28.71
CA LYS A 54 18.03 13.78 30.10
C LYS A 54 19.51 13.90 30.50
N ALA A 55 20.42 13.65 29.56
CA ALA A 55 21.85 13.84 29.75
C ALA A 55 22.29 15.32 29.71
N GLY A 56 21.38 16.24 29.38
CA GLY A 56 21.70 17.66 29.20
C GLY A 56 22.38 17.97 27.86
N GLU A 57 22.34 17.03 26.92
CA GLU A 57 22.90 17.21 25.58
C GLU A 57 21.93 17.97 24.66
N SER A 58 22.49 18.74 23.73
CA SER A 58 21.70 19.38 22.69
C SER A 58 21.26 18.36 21.65
N VAL A 59 19.95 18.24 21.41
CA VAL A 59 19.39 17.39 20.36
C VAL A 59 19.74 17.98 19.00
N SER A 60 20.42 17.21 18.16
CA SER A 60 20.74 17.60 16.79
C SER A 60 20.21 16.59 15.79
N ALA A 61 19.57 17.08 14.72
CA ALA A 61 19.16 16.26 13.59
C ALA A 61 20.35 15.58 12.88
N SER A 62 21.56 16.12 13.03
CA SER A 62 22.80 15.53 12.50
C SER A 62 23.39 14.44 13.39
N HIS A 63 22.84 14.20 14.59
CA HIS A 63 23.27 13.09 15.42
C HIS A 63 23.02 11.78 14.68
N PRO A 64 23.99 10.85 14.62
CA PRO A 64 23.91 9.66 13.76
C PRO A 64 22.65 8.84 14.00
N ASP A 65 22.28 8.59 15.26
CA ASP A 65 21.08 7.80 15.60
C ASP A 65 19.77 8.51 15.24
N ILE A 66 19.74 9.85 15.33
CA ILE A 66 18.57 10.65 14.96
C ILE A 66 18.45 10.69 13.44
N ALA A 67 19.54 10.98 12.74
CA ALA A 67 19.59 10.99 11.28
C ALA A 67 19.20 9.63 10.68
N ALA A 68 19.68 8.53 11.28
CA ALA A 68 19.32 7.18 10.87
C ALA A 68 17.82 6.91 11.05
N SER A 69 17.25 7.26 12.21
CA SER A 69 15.82 7.08 12.49
C SER A 69 14.95 7.94 11.56
N VAL A 70 15.35 9.19 11.30
CA VAL A 70 14.64 10.09 10.37
C VAL A 70 14.64 9.52 8.95
N ARG A 71 15.79 9.08 8.46
CA ARG A 71 15.88 8.45 7.13
C ARG A 71 15.02 7.19 7.02
N ALA A 72 15.04 6.34 8.05
CA ALA A 72 14.20 5.14 8.08
C ALA A 72 12.71 5.48 8.07
N ILE A 73 12.29 6.54 8.78
CA ILE A 73 10.92 7.04 8.75
C ILE A 73 10.54 7.53 7.35
N ASP A 74 11.40 8.32 6.69
CA ASP A 74 11.13 8.85 5.34
C ASP A 74 11.02 7.73 4.30
N ASP A 75 11.90 6.73 4.37
CA ASP A 75 11.88 5.55 3.50
C ASP A 75 10.57 4.75 3.71
N LEU A 76 10.18 4.50 4.97
CA LEU A 76 8.95 3.79 5.31
C LEU A 76 7.68 4.56 4.89
N GLN A 77 7.68 5.88 5.01
CA GLN A 77 6.56 6.71 4.55
C GLN A 77 6.40 6.66 3.04
N THR A 78 7.52 6.66 2.31
CA THR A 78 7.54 6.53 0.85
C THR A 78 6.96 5.18 0.43
N GLU A 79 7.46 4.08 1.01
CA GLU A 79 6.98 2.72 0.70
C GLU A 79 5.49 2.54 1.04
N LEU A 80 5.03 3.17 2.13
CA LEU A 80 3.64 3.13 2.55
C LEU A 80 2.73 3.88 1.57
N GLU A 81 3.16 5.03 1.07
CA GLU A 81 2.41 5.79 0.05
C GLU A 81 2.36 5.02 -1.29
N GLU A 82 3.47 4.45 -1.73
CA GLU A 82 3.53 3.60 -2.92
C GLU A 82 2.58 2.40 -2.80
N THR A 83 2.54 1.75 -1.63
CA THR A 83 1.65 0.61 -1.38
C THR A 83 0.17 1.03 -1.37
N ARG A 84 -0.16 2.20 -0.80
CA ARG A 84 -1.51 2.78 -0.86
C ARG A 84 -1.93 3.08 -2.29
N GLN A 85 -1.01 3.63 -3.09
CA GLN A 85 -1.26 3.91 -4.50
C GLN A 85 -1.46 2.62 -5.30
N ALA A 86 -0.72 1.54 -4.99
CA ALA A 86 -0.94 0.24 -5.60
C ALA A 86 -2.34 -0.33 -5.31
N ILE A 87 -2.87 -0.15 -4.09
CA ILE A 87 -4.26 -0.53 -3.77
C ILE A 87 -5.27 0.33 -4.55
N ALA A 88 -5.04 1.64 -4.66
CA ALA A 88 -5.90 2.53 -5.42
C ALA A 88 -5.97 2.13 -6.90
N ASN A 89 -4.81 1.81 -7.50
CA ASN A 89 -4.71 1.37 -8.89
C ASN A 89 -5.41 0.02 -9.14
N LEU A 90 -5.40 -0.90 -8.18
CA LEU A 90 -6.18 -2.15 -8.29
C LEU A 90 -7.70 -1.91 -8.35
N GLY A 91 -8.18 -0.80 -7.77
CA GLY A 91 -9.59 -0.40 -7.79
C GLY A 91 -10.01 0.33 -9.07
N SER A 92 -9.12 1.12 -9.68
CA SER A 92 -9.42 1.92 -10.89
C SER A 92 -9.41 1.10 -12.19
N GLU A 93 -8.77 -0.07 -12.22
CA GLU A 93 -8.77 -0.96 -13.39
C GLU A 93 -10.16 -1.53 -13.78
N ASP A 94 -11.21 -1.37 -12.95
CA ASP A 94 -12.57 -1.84 -13.26
C ASP A 94 -13.44 -0.80 -14.01
N GLU A 95 -13.12 0.49 -13.97
CA GLU A 95 -13.97 1.52 -14.61
C GLU A 95 -13.76 1.61 -16.14
N GLY A 96 -12.58 1.23 -16.64
CA GLY A 96 -12.27 1.27 -18.08
C GLY A 96 -12.85 0.13 -18.93
N ALA A 97 -13.40 -0.92 -18.30
CA ALA A 97 -13.92 -2.10 -19.03
C ALA A 97 -15.44 -2.07 -19.25
N ALA A 98 -16.17 -1.16 -18.59
CA ALA A 98 -17.62 -1.06 -18.69
C ALA A 98 -18.11 -0.15 -19.83
N GLU A 99 -17.27 0.77 -20.34
CA GLU A 99 -17.70 1.80 -21.31
C GLU A 99 -17.59 1.35 -22.79
N GLY A 100 -16.89 0.25 -23.08
CA GLY A 100 -16.67 -0.24 -24.45
C GLY A 100 -17.77 -1.15 -25.02
N ALA A 101 -18.82 -1.48 -24.26
CA ALA A 101 -19.85 -2.46 -24.66
C ALA A 101 -21.21 -1.84 -25.07
N ALA A 102 -21.38 -0.51 -25.02
CA ALA A 102 -22.68 0.14 -25.17
C ALA A 102 -22.91 0.88 -26.51
N THR A 103 -21.94 0.91 -27.45
CA THR A 103 -22.11 1.59 -28.74
C THR A 103 -21.94 0.62 -29.91
N GLY A 104 -22.94 -0.24 -30.12
CA GLY A 104 -22.87 -1.26 -31.16
C GLY A 104 -24.22 -1.85 -31.53
N SER A 105 -25.27 -1.05 -31.60
CA SER A 105 -26.50 -1.41 -32.32
C SER A 105 -27.33 -0.16 -32.51
N GLU A 106 -27.33 0.39 -33.72
CA GLU A 106 -28.57 0.69 -34.43
C GLU A 106 -28.23 0.85 -35.92
N SER A 107 -29.07 0.21 -36.72
CA SER A 107 -28.96 0.02 -38.17
C SER A 107 -29.52 1.20 -38.94
#